data_AF-A0A6B3EIN3-F1
#
_entry.id   AF-A0A6B3EIN3-F1
#
_cell.length_a   1.000
_cell.length_b   1.000
_cell.length_c   1.000
_cell.angle_alpha   90.00
_cell.angle_beta   90.00
_cell.angle_gamma   90.00
#
_symmetry.space_group_name_H-M   'P 1'
#
loop_
_entity.id
_entity.type
_entity.pdbx_description
1 polymer ?
#
loop_
_entity_poly.entity_id
_entity_poly.type
_entity_poly.pdbx_seq_one_letter_code
_entity_poly.pdbx_strand_id
1 'polypeptide(L)'
;YDIAGRRLSVSASAGVAELRARETSPAELMRAVTTALGWAKAEGGGGWALFDSARSEDGAHRDLLASALRPAVRDGEFELEYQ
;
A
#
# COMPACT_ATOMS: atom_id res chain seq x y z
N TYR A 1 -10.96 21.84 3.57
CA TYR A 1 -11.52 22.03 4.91
C TYR A 1 -10.77 23.14 5.62
N ASP A 2 -11.46 24.01 6.36
CA ASP A 2 -10.81 24.97 7.25
C ASP A 2 -10.87 24.40 8.68
N ILE A 3 -9.71 24.12 9.26
CA ILE A 3 -9.58 23.60 10.62
C ILE A 3 -8.56 24.46 11.35
N ALA A 4 -8.99 25.12 12.43
CA ALA A 4 -8.16 26.04 13.22
C ALA A 4 -7.46 27.13 12.38
N GLY A 5 -8.13 27.67 11.36
CA GLY A 5 -7.59 28.71 10.48
C GLY A 5 -6.58 28.19 9.45
N ARG A 6 -6.48 26.86 9.26
CA ARG A 6 -5.60 26.22 8.26
C ARG A 6 -6.45 25.49 7.22
N ARG A 7 -6.11 25.67 5.95
CA ARG A 7 -6.74 24.94 4.85
C ARG A 7 -6.10 23.56 4.70
N LEU A 8 -6.90 22.51 4.91
CA LEU A 8 -6.52 21.12 4.73
C LEU A 8 -7.25 20.51 3.53
N SER A 9 -6.53 19.76 2.70
CA SER A 9 -7.09 18.87 1.68
C SER A 9 -7.00 17.42 2.17
N VAL A 10 -8.06 16.65 1.93
CA VAL A 10 -8.10 15.21 2.21
C VAL A 10 -8.36 14.50 0.89
N SER A 11 -7.59 13.45 0.62
CA SER A 11 -7.79 12.55 -0.52
C SER A 11 -8.03 11.13 -0.01
N ALA A 12 -8.62 10.29 -0.86
CA ALA A 12 -8.85 8.89 -0.57
C ALA A 12 -8.29 8.03 -1.69
N SER A 13 -7.74 6.87 -1.33
CA SER A 13 -7.29 5.87 -2.30
C SER A 13 -8.09 4.58 -2.12
N ALA A 14 -8.31 3.85 -3.21
CA ALA A 14 -9.02 2.57 -3.20
C ALA A 14 -8.25 1.48 -3.94
N GLY A 15 -8.32 0.26 -3.42
CA GLY A 15 -7.89 -0.95 -4.14
C GLY A 15 -9.12 -1.75 -4.56
N VAL A 16 -9.12 -2.26 -5.79
CA VAL A 16 -10.20 -3.09 -6.33
C VAL A 16 -9.60 -4.42 -6.77
N ALA A 17 -10.31 -5.53 -6.57
CA ALA A 17 -9.90 -6.83 -7.09
C ALA A 17 -11.12 -7.57 -7.64
N GLU A 18 -10.94 -8.16 -8.82
CA GLU A 18 -11.92 -9.08 -9.41
C GLU A 18 -11.30 -10.48 -9.45
N LEU A 19 -11.86 -11.40 -8.68
CA LEU A 19 -11.37 -12.77 -8.55
C LEU A 19 -12.54 -13.75 -8.65
N ARG A 20 -12.27 -14.98 -9.10
CA ARG A 20 -13.30 -16.02 -9.22
C ARG A 20 -13.69 -16.52 -7.83
N ALA A 21 -14.87 -16.15 -7.34
CA ALA A 21 -15.34 -16.45 -5.99
C ALA A 21 -15.23 -17.94 -5.58
N ARG A 22 -15.42 -18.86 -6.52
CA ARG A 22 -15.32 -20.31 -6.29
C ARG A 22 -13.88 -20.84 -6.15
N GLU A 23 -12.90 -20.06 -6.60
CA GLU A 23 -11.47 -20.42 -6.65
C GLU A 23 -10.65 -19.52 -5.73
N THR A 24 -11.28 -18.63 -4.96
CA THR A 24 -10.59 -17.60 -4.17
C THR A 24 -11.12 -17.59 -2.75
N SER A 25 -10.20 -17.72 -1.81
CA SER A 25 -10.49 -17.54 -0.39
C SER A 25 -10.65 -16.05 -0.03
N PRO A 26 -11.38 -15.72 1.05
CA PRO A 26 -11.46 -14.35 1.55
C PRO A 26 -10.09 -13.72 1.82
N ALA A 27 -9.11 -14.52 2.28
CA ALA A 27 -7.75 -14.04 2.54
C ALA A 27 -7.02 -13.63 1.24
N GLU A 28 -7.21 -14.39 0.16
CA GLU A 28 -6.64 -14.05 -1.15
C GLU A 28 -7.27 -12.79 -1.73
N LEU A 29 -8.59 -12.63 -1.59
CA LEU A 29 -9.28 -11.39 -1.97
C LEU A 29 -8.75 -10.19 -1.18
N MET A 30 -8.63 -10.32 0.15
CA MET A 30 -8.10 -9.25 0.99
C MET A 30 -6.66 -8.88 0.64
N ARG A 31 -5.82 -9.88 0.32
CA ARG A 31 -4.45 -9.65 -0.16
C ARG A 31 -4.47 -8.87 -1.47
N ALA A 32 -5.24 -9.31 -2.46
CA ALA A 32 -5.34 -8.65 -3.76
C ALA A 32 -5.81 -7.19 -3.65
N VAL A 33 -6.87 -6.93 -2.87
CA VAL A 33 -7.38 -5.58 -2.61
C VAL A 33 -6.33 -4.70 -1.91
N THR A 34 -5.62 -5.24 -0.93
CA THR A 34 -4.60 -4.47 -0.20
C THR A 34 -3.39 -4.15 -1.07
N THR A 35 -2.96 -5.09 -1.92
CA THR A 35 -1.91 -4.87 -2.91
C THR A 35 -2.30 -3.76 -3.88
N ALA A 36 -3.51 -3.82 -4.45
CA ALA A 36 -4.02 -2.79 -5.35
C ALA A 36 -4.12 -1.42 -4.66
N LEU A 37 -4.58 -1.37 -3.39
CA LEU A 37 -4.58 -0.14 -2.61
C LEU A 37 -3.16 0.42 -2.42
N GLY A 38 -2.16 -0.45 -2.24
CA GLY A 38 -0.75 -0.08 -2.20
C GLY A 38 -0.29 0.60 -3.50
N TRP A 39 -0.68 0.07 -4.65
CA TRP A 39 -0.37 0.69 -5.95
C TRP A 39 -1.03 2.06 -6.10
N ALA A 40 -2.31 2.20 -5.75
CA ALA A 40 -3.02 3.48 -5.78
C ALA A 40 -2.36 4.55 -4.89
N LYS A 41 -1.73 4.14 -3.77
CA LYS A 41 -0.95 5.04 -2.92
C LYS A 41 0.41 5.38 -3.54
N ALA A 42 1.09 4.41 -4.15
CA ALA A 42 2.39 4.60 -4.78
C ALA A 42 2.32 5.52 -6.02
N GLU A 43 1.18 5.52 -6.72
CA GLU A 43 0.92 6.35 -7.91
C GLU A 43 0.54 7.81 -7.58
N GLY A 44 0.69 8.23 -6.31
CA GLY A 44 0.43 9.62 -5.87
C GLY A 44 -0.80 9.78 -4.97
N GLY A 45 -1.52 8.69 -4.68
CA GLY A 45 -2.71 8.72 -3.83
C GLY A 45 -3.91 9.42 -4.48
N GLY A 46 -5.05 9.45 -3.79
CA GLY A 46 -6.25 10.14 -4.29
C GLY A 46 -6.97 9.47 -5.47
N GLY A 47 -6.57 8.25 -5.82
CA GLY A 47 -7.10 7.47 -6.94
C GLY A 47 -7.33 6.00 -6.58
N TRP A 48 -7.57 5.17 -7.58
CA TRP A 48 -7.82 3.75 -7.39
C TRP A 48 -6.95 2.91 -8.32
N ALA A 49 -6.74 1.65 -7.95
CA ALA A 49 -6.07 0.69 -8.81
C ALA A 49 -6.81 -0.65 -8.78
N LEU A 50 -6.79 -1.36 -9.91
CA LEU A 50 -7.29 -2.72 -10.05
C LEU A 50 -6.15 -3.71 -9.85
N PHE A 51 -6.38 -4.75 -9.06
CA PHE A 51 -5.45 -5.86 -8.91
C PHE A 51 -5.25 -6.58 -10.25
N ASP A 52 -3.98 -6.79 -10.59
CA ASP A 52 -3.53 -7.57 -11.74
C ASP A 52 -2.47 -8.55 -11.26
N SER A 53 -2.72 -9.85 -11.44
CA SER A 53 -1.81 -10.90 -10.96
C SER A 53 -0.43 -10.81 -11.61
N ALA A 54 -0.33 -10.43 -12.89
CA ALA A 54 0.95 -10.30 -13.58
C ALA A 54 1.81 -9.19 -12.94
N ARG A 55 1.19 -8.03 -12.65
CA ARG A 55 1.85 -6.92 -11.93
C ARG A 55 2.28 -7.31 -10.53
N SER A 56 1.54 -8.21 -9.87
CA SER A 56 1.87 -8.70 -8.54
C SER A 56 3.04 -9.68 -8.53
N GLU A 57 3.19 -10.49 -9.57
CA GLU A 57 4.30 -11.44 -9.72
C GLU A 57 5.63 -10.70 -9.94
N ASP A 58 5.63 -9.63 -10.75
CA ASP A 58 6.80 -8.77 -10.99
C ASP A 58 7.25 -8.00 -9.72
N GLY A 59 6.33 -7.73 -8.79
CA GLY A 59 6.61 -7.03 -7.54
C GLY A 59 7.20 -7.90 -6.42
N ALA A 60 7.02 -9.23 -6.47
CA ALA A 60 7.37 -10.16 -5.40
C ALA A 60 8.87 -10.21 -5.07
N HIS A 61 9.74 -9.83 -6.02
CA HIS A 61 11.18 -9.74 -5.81
C HIS A 61 11.58 -8.61 -4.83
N ARG A 62 10.77 -7.55 -4.72
CA ARG A 62 11.05 -6.39 -3.85
C ARG A 62 10.62 -6.64 -2.40
N ASP A 63 9.57 -7.44 -2.20
CA ASP A 63 9.02 -7.77 -0.88
C ASP A 63 9.88 -8.75 -0.09
N LEU A 64 10.55 -9.69 -0.77
CA LEU A 64 11.52 -10.60 -0.14
C LEU A 64 12.71 -9.84 0.46
N LEU A 65 13.20 -8.78 -0.23
CA LEU A 65 14.24 -7.88 0.26
C LEU A 65 13.77 -6.99 1.42
N ALA A 66 12.52 -6.52 1.41
CA ALA A 66 11.95 -5.71 2.50
C ALA A 66 11.64 -6.54 3.78
N SER A 67 11.53 -7.86 3.69
CA SER A 67 11.33 -8.73 4.87
C SER A 67 12.61 -8.91 5.70
N ALA A 68 13.80 -8.82 5.07
CA ALA A 68 15.09 -8.95 5.74
C ALA A 68 15.52 -7.69 6.53
N LEU A 69 14.87 -6.54 6.30
CA LEU A 69 15.19 -5.27 6.97
C LEU A 69 14.28 -4.94 8.17
N ARG A 70 13.23 -5.74 8.43
CA ARG A 70 12.30 -5.49 9.53
C ARG A 70 12.78 -5.85 10.94
N PRO A 71 13.90 -6.57 11.18
CA PRO A 71 14.43 -6.65 12.54
C PRO A 71 15.19 -5.38 12.99
N ALA A 72 15.69 -4.54 12.08
CA ALA A 72 16.65 -3.47 12.41
C ALA A 72 16.02 -2.10 12.75
N VAL A 73 14.75 -1.87 12.42
CA VAL A 73 14.07 -0.56 12.66
C VAL A 73 13.42 -0.48 14.05
N ARG A 74 13.42 -1.56 14.83
CA ARG A 74 12.69 -1.62 16.12
C ARG A 74 13.46 -1.07 17.32
N ASP A 75 14.75 -0.75 17.19
CA ASP A 75 15.59 -0.35 18.33
C ASP A 75 15.84 1.18 18.45
N GLY A 76 15.18 2.00 17.63
CA GLY A 76 15.10 3.45 17.88
C GLY A 76 16.35 4.28 17.53
N GLU A 77 17.12 3.91 16.50
CA GLU A 77 18.32 4.66 16.06
C GLU A 77 18.09 5.56 14.83
N PHE A 78 17.06 6.41 14.81
CA PHE A 78 17.00 7.49 13.83
C PHE A 78 16.77 8.83 14.52
N GLU A 79 17.87 9.56 14.73
CA GLU A 79 17.85 10.94 15.19
C GLU A 79 17.71 11.87 13.98
N LEU A 80 16.83 12.86 14.12
CA LEU A 80 16.45 13.80 13.08
C LEU A 80 17.44 14.98 13.07
N GLU A 81 18.39 14.98 12.15
CA GLU A 81 19.19 16.17 11.85
C GLU A 81 18.37 17.14 10.99
N TYR A 82 18.25 18.38 11.45
CA TYR A 82 17.66 19.50 10.73
C TYR A 82 18.79 20.43 10.29
N GLN A 83 18.93 20.68 8.99
CA GLN A 83 19.72 21.79 8.42
C GLN A 83 18.80 22.83 7.81
#